data_AF-A0A829H877-F1
#
_entry.id   AF-A0A829H877-F1
#
_cell.length_a   1.000
_cell.length_b   1.000
_cell.length_c   1.000
_cell.angle_alpha   90.00
_cell.angle_beta   90.00
_cell.angle_gamma   90.00
#
_symmetry.space_group_name_H-M   'P 1'
#
loop_
_entity.id
_entity.type
_entity.pdbx_description
1 polymer ?
#
loop_
_entity_poly.entity_id
_entity_poly.type
_entity_poly.pdbx_seq_one_letter_code
_entity_poly.pdbx_strand_id
1 'polypeptide(L)'
;PDLNWTNPAVRKAVFDMMTWWCEQGIDGFRMDVINLISKPEQFTDDPYIVEHPNGSSLGFIANGPHVHEYLREMNQTVLSKYDLITVGEAPGVTPVLAEKYTGFDRHELEMVFQFKHMGLDDDPQFEKWSLHRPKLTDLKRVLSEWQTDLHGKAWNSLYWDNHDQPRAVSRFGDDRPAFRVRSAKMLAATLHMMEGTPYIYQGEELGMTNFDFSSIHDYRDLDTLNAWHELV
;
A
#
# COMPACT_ATOMS: atom_id res chain seq x y z
N PRO A 1 -0.31 12.30 -14.90
CA PRO A 1 -0.30 13.69 -14.39
C PRO A 1 -1.10 13.75 -13.08
N ASP A 2 -0.54 14.32 -12.02
CA ASP A 2 -1.21 14.44 -10.72
C ASP A 2 -2.39 15.44 -10.75
N LEU A 3 -3.47 15.09 -10.06
CA LEU A 3 -4.57 16.02 -9.80
C LEU A 3 -4.18 17.04 -8.71
N ASN A 4 -4.53 18.30 -8.92
CA ASN A 4 -4.25 19.37 -7.96
C ASN A 4 -5.38 19.49 -6.91
N TRP A 5 -5.18 18.88 -5.74
CA TRP A 5 -6.14 18.90 -4.64
C TRP A 5 -6.27 20.27 -3.94
N THR A 6 -5.34 21.21 -4.16
CA THR A 6 -5.52 22.58 -3.65
C THR A 6 -6.67 23.31 -4.35
N ASN A 7 -7.06 22.87 -5.56
CA ASN A 7 -8.20 23.42 -6.27
C ASN A 7 -9.51 22.80 -5.76
N PRO A 8 -10.40 23.57 -5.09
CA PRO A 8 -11.65 23.05 -4.56
C PRO A 8 -12.59 22.53 -5.66
N ALA A 9 -12.51 23.03 -6.90
CA ALA A 9 -13.29 22.51 -8.01
C ALA A 9 -12.87 21.07 -8.38
N VAL A 10 -11.58 20.74 -8.26
CA VAL A 10 -11.07 19.38 -8.47
C VAL A 10 -11.59 18.46 -7.37
N ARG A 11 -11.49 18.85 -6.10
CA ARG A 11 -12.00 18.05 -4.98
C ARG A 11 -13.50 17.81 -5.10
N LYS A 12 -14.27 18.86 -5.42
CA LYS A 12 -15.71 18.72 -5.68
C LYS A 12 -15.99 17.72 -6.81
N ALA A 13 -15.29 17.81 -7.94
CA ALA A 13 -15.49 16.87 -9.05
C ALA A 13 -15.17 15.43 -8.67
N VAL A 14 -14.13 15.21 -7.85
CA VAL A 14 -13.81 13.89 -7.30
C VAL A 14 -14.93 13.40 -6.38
N PHE A 15 -15.44 14.25 -5.49
CA PHE A 15 -16.53 13.88 -4.58
C PHE A 15 -17.83 13.58 -5.32
N ASP A 16 -18.20 14.39 -6.33
CA ASP A 16 -19.36 14.12 -7.19
C ASP A 16 -19.25 12.75 -7.88
N MET A 17 -18.04 12.39 -8.35
CA MET A 17 -17.76 11.07 -8.95
C MET A 17 -17.87 9.94 -7.92
N MET A 18 -17.34 10.12 -6.71
CA MET A 18 -17.46 9.14 -5.64
C MET A 18 -18.93 8.92 -5.24
N THR A 19 -19.70 10.00 -5.09
CA THR A 19 -21.14 9.95 -4.81
C THR A 19 -21.88 9.15 -5.89
N TRP A 20 -21.56 9.35 -7.17
CA TRP A 20 -22.17 8.58 -8.25
C TRP A 20 -21.97 7.07 -8.09
N TRP A 21 -20.76 6.63 -7.71
CA TRP A 21 -20.51 5.21 -7.44
C TRP A 21 -21.27 4.70 -6.21
N CYS A 22 -21.34 5.48 -5.14
CA CYS A 22 -22.16 5.14 -3.98
C CYS A 22 -23.64 5.00 -4.35
N GLU A 23 -24.17 5.85 -5.23
CA GLU A 23 -25.54 5.74 -5.75
C GLU A 23 -25.76 4.48 -6.60
N GLN A 24 -24.69 3.90 -7.17
CA GLN A 24 -24.77 2.59 -7.84
C GLN A 24 -24.76 1.41 -6.86
N GLY A 25 -24.55 1.66 -5.56
CA GLY A 25 -24.62 0.64 -4.51
C GLY A 25 -23.33 -0.15 -4.31
N ILE A 26 -22.16 0.48 -4.48
CA ILE A 26 -20.89 -0.10 -4.01
C ILE A 26 -20.83 -0.09 -2.48
N ASP A 27 -20.08 -1.03 -1.91
CA ASP A 27 -19.94 -1.17 -0.45
C ASP A 27 -18.65 -0.54 0.11
N GLY A 28 -17.79 0.05 -0.73
CA GLY A 28 -16.57 0.68 -0.23
C GLY A 28 -15.57 1.12 -1.28
N PHE A 29 -14.50 1.78 -0.81
CA PHE A 29 -13.40 2.27 -1.63
C PHE A 29 -12.05 1.78 -1.13
N ARG A 30 -11.24 1.25 -2.06
CA ARG A 30 -9.78 1.22 -1.93
C ARG A 30 -9.20 2.43 -2.63
N MET A 31 -8.61 3.35 -1.85
CA MET A 31 -8.12 4.63 -2.34
C MET A 31 -6.63 4.54 -2.66
N ASP A 32 -6.32 4.60 -3.95
CA ASP A 32 -4.97 4.50 -4.52
C ASP A 32 -4.08 5.67 -4.09
N VAL A 33 -2.88 5.36 -3.60
CA VAL A 33 -1.85 6.31 -3.11
C VAL A 33 -2.39 7.55 -2.40
N ILE A 34 -3.40 7.37 -1.53
CA ILE A 34 -4.23 8.46 -1.00
C ILE A 34 -3.42 9.43 -0.13
N ASN A 35 -2.30 8.99 0.44
CA ASN A 35 -1.43 9.85 1.22
C ASN A 35 -0.61 10.83 0.37
N LEU A 36 -0.67 10.75 -0.97
CA LEU A 36 0.04 11.65 -1.89
C LEU A 36 -0.80 12.84 -2.38
N ILE A 37 -2.07 12.95 -1.96
CA ILE A 37 -2.98 13.97 -2.49
C ILE A 37 -2.60 15.40 -2.05
N SER A 38 -1.86 15.55 -0.96
CA SER A 38 -1.37 16.85 -0.48
C SER A 38 0.09 17.04 -0.85
N LYS A 39 0.38 17.90 -1.80
CA LYS A 39 1.75 18.29 -2.16
C LYS A 39 2.29 19.36 -1.21
N PRO A 40 3.63 19.54 -1.09
CA PRO A 40 4.21 20.70 -0.44
C PRO A 40 3.74 22.01 -1.08
N GLU A 41 3.65 23.09 -0.30
CA GLU A 41 3.27 24.42 -0.81
C GLU A 41 4.27 24.98 -1.83
N GLN A 42 5.55 24.59 -1.67
CA GLN A 42 6.64 24.98 -2.55
C GLN A 42 7.25 23.72 -3.18
N PHE A 43 7.41 23.73 -4.50
CA PHE A 43 8.09 22.68 -5.23
C PHE A 43 9.60 22.97 -5.24
N THR A 44 10.30 22.44 -4.26
CA THR A 44 11.77 22.48 -4.17
C THR A 44 12.36 21.13 -4.54
N ASP A 45 13.63 21.13 -4.93
CA ASP A 45 14.37 19.89 -5.16
C ASP A 45 14.43 19.06 -3.87
N ASP A 46 14.19 17.76 -3.99
CA ASP A 46 14.30 16.83 -2.88
C ASP A 46 15.79 16.59 -2.57
N PRO A 47 16.29 17.00 -1.37
CA PRO A 47 17.69 16.83 -1.03
C PRO A 47 18.11 15.35 -1.01
N TYR A 48 17.19 14.42 -0.73
CA TYR A 48 17.48 12.99 -0.77
C TYR A 48 17.82 12.54 -2.19
N ILE A 49 17.05 12.97 -3.19
CA ILE A 49 17.31 12.64 -4.60
C ILE A 49 18.60 13.27 -5.13
N VAL A 50 18.95 14.46 -4.64
CA VAL A 50 20.23 15.09 -4.99
C VAL A 50 21.42 14.21 -4.60
N GLU A 51 21.34 13.52 -3.46
CA GLU A 51 22.37 12.58 -3.00
C GLU A 51 22.18 11.15 -3.56
N HIS A 52 20.94 10.78 -3.87
CA HIS A 52 20.52 9.46 -4.34
C HIS A 52 19.68 9.58 -5.61
N PRO A 53 20.31 9.74 -6.80
CA PRO A 53 19.59 10.02 -8.04
C PRO A 53 18.57 8.95 -8.47
N ASN A 54 18.74 7.71 -7.99
CA ASN A 54 17.84 6.59 -8.24
C ASN A 54 16.85 6.34 -7.08
N GLY A 55 16.84 7.23 -6.09
CA GLY A 55 16.00 7.12 -4.91
C GLY A 55 14.55 7.50 -5.17
N SER A 56 13.71 7.33 -4.14
CA SER A 56 12.31 7.77 -4.15
C SER A 56 12.07 9.07 -3.39
N SER A 57 11.40 10.03 -4.03
CA SER A 57 10.88 11.25 -3.36
C SER A 57 9.65 11.02 -2.48
N LEU A 58 9.22 9.77 -2.30
CA LEU A 58 8.04 9.43 -1.52
C LEU A 58 8.07 10.04 -0.12
N GLY A 59 9.22 10.01 0.57
CA GLY A 59 9.39 10.61 1.90
C GLY A 59 9.22 12.14 1.92
N PHE A 60 9.43 12.80 0.78
CA PHE A 60 9.32 14.24 0.63
C PHE A 60 7.90 14.69 0.26
N ILE A 61 7.14 13.87 -0.47
CA ILE A 61 5.81 14.24 -1.02
C ILE A 61 4.62 13.56 -0.33
N ALA A 62 4.85 12.48 0.44
CA ALA A 62 3.78 11.75 1.12
C ALA A 62 3.37 12.41 2.43
N ASN A 63 2.11 12.22 2.80
CA ASN A 63 1.52 12.72 4.03
C ASN A 63 1.61 14.25 4.17
N GLY A 64 1.45 14.98 3.06
CA GLY A 64 1.61 16.42 3.04
C GLY A 64 0.61 17.19 3.93
N PRO A 65 0.80 18.51 4.08
CA PRO A 65 0.21 19.31 5.16
C PRO A 65 -1.33 19.28 5.25
N HIS A 66 -2.01 19.11 4.12
CA HIS A 66 -3.46 19.14 4.02
C HIS A 66 -4.09 17.76 3.84
N VAL A 67 -3.32 16.66 3.87
CA VAL A 67 -3.85 15.32 3.58
C VAL A 67 -5.03 14.94 4.48
N HIS A 68 -4.88 15.18 5.78
CA HIS A 68 -5.92 14.89 6.76
C HIS A 68 -7.11 15.86 6.68
N GLU A 69 -6.89 17.10 6.21
CA GLU A 69 -7.97 18.04 5.94
C GLU A 69 -8.84 17.54 4.79
N TYR A 70 -8.21 17.14 3.68
CA TYR A 70 -8.91 16.62 2.50
C TYR A 70 -9.65 15.31 2.79
N LEU A 71 -9.07 14.43 3.60
CA LEU A 71 -9.75 13.19 4.00
C LEU A 71 -10.97 13.42 4.89
N ARG A 72 -10.90 14.37 5.83
CA ARG A 72 -12.08 14.75 6.63
C ARG A 72 -13.15 15.42 5.76
N GLU A 73 -12.75 16.28 4.82
CA GLU A 73 -13.68 16.88 3.85
C GLU A 73 -14.37 15.80 3.01
N MET A 74 -13.62 14.84 2.49
CA MET A 74 -14.12 13.69 1.74
C MET A 74 -15.09 12.85 2.57
N ASN A 75 -14.74 12.56 3.84
CA ASN A 75 -15.59 11.80 4.74
C ASN A 75 -16.91 12.52 5.03
N GLN A 76 -16.86 13.80 5.37
CA GLN A 76 -18.03 14.61 5.68
C GLN A 76 -18.97 14.80 4.48
N THR A 77 -18.39 14.89 3.27
CA THR A 77 -19.13 15.14 2.04
C THR A 77 -19.72 13.85 1.46
N VAL A 78 -18.96 12.76 1.44
CA VAL A 78 -19.34 11.52 0.75
C VAL A 78 -19.38 10.33 1.70
N LEU A 79 -18.24 9.94 2.29
CA LEU A 79 -18.09 8.60 2.89
C LEU A 79 -19.08 8.37 4.05
N SER A 80 -19.27 9.37 4.91
CA SER A 80 -20.20 9.30 6.06
C SER A 80 -21.69 9.24 5.69
N LYS A 81 -22.05 9.38 4.41
CA LYS A 81 -23.44 9.35 3.94
C LYS A 81 -23.92 7.94 3.58
N TYR A 82 -23.02 6.98 3.57
CA TYR A 82 -23.26 5.61 3.14
C TYR A 82 -22.63 4.64 4.14
N ASP A 83 -23.10 3.40 4.15
CA ASP A 83 -22.48 2.31 4.91
C ASP A 83 -21.37 1.70 4.05
N LEU A 84 -20.13 2.16 4.25
CA LEU A 84 -19.00 1.86 3.37
C LEU A 84 -17.78 1.42 4.17
N ILE A 85 -17.07 0.42 3.64
CA ILE A 85 -15.68 0.18 4.03
C ILE A 85 -14.72 1.14 3.32
N THR A 86 -13.73 1.69 4.04
CA THR A 86 -12.71 2.57 3.45
C THR A 86 -11.29 2.15 3.78
N VAL A 87 -10.50 1.87 2.74
CA VAL A 87 -9.09 1.50 2.87
C VAL A 87 -8.21 2.41 2.03
N GLY A 88 -7.27 3.10 2.68
CA GLY A 88 -6.30 3.98 2.02
C GLY A 88 -4.98 3.28 1.76
N GLU A 89 -4.52 3.25 0.51
CA GLU A 89 -3.14 2.87 0.23
C GLU A 89 -2.20 4.02 0.60
N ALA A 90 -1.29 3.77 1.55
CA ALA A 90 -0.42 4.80 2.10
C ALA A 90 1.05 4.34 2.13
N PRO A 91 1.79 4.42 1.00
CA PRO A 91 3.20 4.09 0.98
C PRO A 91 4.01 4.94 1.96
N GLY A 92 4.98 4.34 2.66
CA GLY A 92 5.83 5.03 3.63
C GLY A 92 5.16 5.41 4.97
N VAL A 93 3.89 5.04 5.18
CA VAL A 93 3.19 5.30 6.44
C VAL A 93 3.81 4.51 7.61
N THR A 94 3.85 5.11 8.79
CA THR A 94 4.23 4.48 10.06
C THR A 94 2.99 4.21 10.91
N PRO A 95 3.04 3.36 11.96
CA PRO A 95 1.89 3.17 12.85
C PRO A 95 1.36 4.49 13.45
N VAL A 96 2.25 5.39 13.86
CA VAL A 96 1.88 6.72 14.40
C VAL A 96 1.15 7.57 13.36
N LEU A 97 1.55 7.50 12.08
CA LEU A 97 0.85 8.19 11.00
C LEU A 97 -0.46 7.50 10.66
N ALA A 98 -0.49 6.16 10.63
CA ALA A 98 -1.69 5.38 10.38
C ALA A 98 -2.79 5.67 11.40
N GLU A 99 -2.45 5.84 12.68
CA GLU A 99 -3.39 6.27 13.72
C GLU A 99 -4.06 7.61 13.39
N LYS A 100 -3.37 8.54 12.70
CA LYS A 100 -4.00 9.80 12.27
C LYS A 100 -5.02 9.61 11.15
N TYR A 101 -4.78 8.65 10.26
CA TYR A 101 -5.68 8.29 9.15
C TYR A 101 -6.86 7.42 9.58
N THR A 102 -6.65 6.54 10.55
CA THR A 102 -7.53 5.38 10.83
C THR A 102 -7.92 5.24 12.29
N GLY A 103 -7.52 6.19 13.13
CA GLY A 103 -7.94 6.24 14.52
C GLY A 103 -9.46 6.29 14.62
N PHE A 104 -10.03 5.55 15.57
CA PHE A 104 -11.48 5.38 15.68
C PHE A 104 -12.26 6.70 15.90
N ASP A 105 -11.58 7.78 16.32
CA ASP A 105 -12.14 9.12 16.55
C ASP A 105 -11.81 10.13 15.43
N ARG A 106 -11.08 9.70 14.39
CA ARG A 106 -10.53 10.61 13.36
C ARG A 106 -11.52 10.99 12.29
N HIS A 107 -12.51 10.13 12.02
CA HIS A 107 -13.49 10.28 10.94
C HIS A 107 -12.83 10.56 9.58
N GLU A 108 -11.74 9.85 9.28
CA GLU A 108 -11.01 9.90 8.02
C GLU A 108 -11.27 8.61 7.24
N LEU A 109 -10.43 7.59 7.43
CA LEU A 109 -10.56 6.25 6.82
C LEU A 109 -10.69 5.18 7.93
N GLU A 110 -11.10 3.97 7.57
CA GLU A 110 -11.20 2.86 8.54
C GLU A 110 -9.90 2.08 8.66
N MET A 111 -9.16 1.90 7.57
CA MET A 111 -7.90 1.17 7.55
C MET A 111 -6.94 1.72 6.48
N VAL A 112 -5.66 1.37 6.62
CA VAL A 112 -4.64 1.68 5.62
C VAL A 112 -3.94 0.41 5.14
N PHE A 113 -3.55 0.39 3.87
CA PHE A 113 -2.52 -0.49 3.35
C PHE A 113 -1.15 0.14 3.58
N GLN A 114 -0.38 -0.48 4.46
CA GLN A 114 1.02 -0.15 4.73
C GLN A 114 1.96 -1.09 3.96
N PHE A 115 3.17 -0.62 3.68
CA PHE A 115 4.16 -1.31 2.85
C PHE A 115 5.45 -1.66 3.59
N LYS A 116 5.51 -1.45 4.91
CA LYS A 116 6.73 -1.68 5.70
C LYS A 116 7.23 -3.12 5.61
N HIS A 117 6.32 -4.10 5.58
CA HIS A 117 6.67 -5.51 5.40
C HIS A 117 6.96 -5.89 3.94
N MET A 118 6.55 -5.05 2.98
CA MET A 118 6.82 -5.20 1.55
C MET A 118 8.14 -4.54 1.12
N GLY A 119 8.76 -3.70 1.95
CA GLY A 119 10.07 -3.08 1.64
C GLY A 119 11.23 -3.65 2.47
N LEU A 120 11.09 -4.86 3.03
CA LEU A 120 12.09 -5.45 3.93
C LEU A 120 13.33 -6.02 3.20
N ASP A 121 13.21 -6.22 1.91
CA ASP A 121 14.20 -6.74 0.96
C ASP A 121 14.68 -5.69 -0.03
N ASP A 122 14.23 -4.43 0.12
CA ASP A 122 14.71 -3.30 -0.68
C ASP A 122 16.19 -3.04 -0.44
N ASP A 123 16.88 -2.60 -1.49
CA ASP A 123 18.31 -2.29 -1.47
C ASP A 123 18.56 -0.79 -1.71
N PRO A 124 19.57 -0.14 -1.10
CA PRO A 124 19.84 1.28 -1.34
C PRO A 124 20.20 1.65 -2.79
N GLN A 125 20.72 0.71 -3.58
CA GLN A 125 21.11 0.92 -4.98
C GLN A 125 20.01 0.52 -5.95
N PHE A 126 19.31 -0.59 -5.68
CA PHE A 126 18.33 -1.17 -6.61
C PHE A 126 16.88 -1.06 -6.13
N GLU A 127 16.64 -0.48 -4.95
CA GLU A 127 15.34 -0.38 -4.29
C GLU A 127 14.59 -1.72 -4.33
N LYS A 128 13.34 -1.71 -4.79
CA LYS A 128 12.48 -2.90 -4.95
C LYS A 128 12.99 -3.92 -5.99
N TRP A 129 13.92 -3.54 -6.86
CA TRP A 129 14.53 -4.43 -7.86
C TRP A 129 15.67 -5.29 -7.29
N SER A 130 15.93 -5.14 -5.99
CA SER A 130 16.76 -6.03 -5.20
C SER A 130 16.35 -7.50 -5.31
N LEU A 131 17.34 -8.40 -5.29
CA LEU A 131 17.15 -9.85 -5.23
C LEU A 131 17.24 -10.41 -3.80
N HIS A 132 17.33 -9.53 -2.80
CA HIS A 132 17.41 -9.96 -1.41
C HIS A 132 16.13 -10.65 -0.96
N ARG A 133 16.24 -11.49 0.09
CA ARG A 133 15.08 -12.05 0.77
C ARG A 133 14.94 -11.41 2.14
N PRO A 134 13.70 -11.12 2.58
CA PRO A 134 13.47 -10.47 3.85
C PRO A 134 13.85 -11.40 5.00
N LYS A 135 14.53 -10.86 6.01
CA LYS A 135 14.86 -11.63 7.22
C LYS A 135 13.58 -11.89 8.02
N LEU A 136 13.35 -13.14 8.39
CA LEU A 136 12.17 -13.53 9.19
C LEU A 136 12.04 -12.73 10.49
N THR A 137 13.15 -12.37 11.13
CA THR A 137 13.16 -11.55 12.35
C THR A 137 12.62 -10.14 12.11
N ASP A 138 12.96 -9.53 10.97
CA ASP A 138 12.47 -8.21 10.60
C ASP A 138 10.99 -8.27 10.20
N LEU A 139 10.59 -9.32 9.48
CA LEU A 139 9.18 -9.54 9.15
C LEU A 139 8.32 -9.65 10.41
N LYS A 140 8.72 -10.51 11.36
CA LYS A 140 8.01 -10.66 12.64
C LYS A 140 7.97 -9.35 13.42
N ARG A 141 9.08 -8.61 13.48
CA ARG A 141 9.14 -7.32 14.18
C ARG A 141 8.14 -6.33 13.58
N VAL A 142 8.12 -6.19 12.24
CA VAL A 142 7.21 -5.26 11.57
C VAL A 142 5.75 -5.67 11.78
N LEU A 143 5.40 -6.93 11.57
CA LEU A 143 4.01 -7.38 11.76
C LEU A 143 3.56 -7.18 13.22
N SER A 144 4.41 -7.50 14.20
CA SER A 144 4.10 -7.28 15.61
C SER A 144 3.96 -5.80 15.97
N GLU A 145 4.84 -4.93 15.46
CA GLU A 145 4.79 -3.48 15.71
C GLU A 145 3.44 -2.89 15.25
N TRP A 146 2.99 -3.24 14.05
CA TRP A 146 1.69 -2.80 13.53
C TRP A 146 0.50 -3.34 14.33
N GLN A 147 0.59 -4.58 14.81
CA GLN A 147 -0.43 -5.15 15.69
C GLN A 147 -0.47 -4.43 17.03
N THR A 148 0.67 -4.24 17.70
CA THR A 148 0.71 -3.67 19.06
C THR A 148 0.42 -2.18 19.09
N ASP A 149 0.91 -1.41 18.11
CA ASP A 149 0.86 0.04 18.18
C ASP A 149 -0.53 0.60 17.81
N LEU A 150 -1.27 -0.13 16.96
CA LEU A 150 -2.63 0.21 16.55
C LEU A 150 -3.72 -0.48 17.37
N HIS A 151 -3.39 -1.51 18.16
CA HIS A 151 -4.37 -2.24 18.98
C HIS A 151 -5.19 -1.28 19.86
N GLY A 152 -6.52 -1.39 19.74
CA GLY A 152 -7.47 -0.56 20.48
C GLY A 152 -7.53 0.91 20.06
N LYS A 153 -6.81 1.32 19.01
CA LYS A 153 -6.80 2.70 18.50
C LYS A 153 -7.27 2.82 17.05
N ALA A 154 -6.91 1.85 16.22
CA ALA A 154 -7.17 1.82 14.78
C ALA A 154 -7.31 0.38 14.27
N TRP A 155 -7.70 0.20 13.00
CA TRP A 155 -7.89 -1.11 12.38
C TRP A 155 -6.84 -1.43 11.31
N ASN A 156 -6.29 -2.65 11.35
CA ASN A 156 -5.26 -3.10 10.41
C ASN A 156 -5.87 -3.71 9.13
N SER A 157 -5.24 -3.41 7.99
CA SER A 157 -5.39 -4.23 6.77
C SER A 157 -4.31 -5.32 6.76
N LEU A 158 -4.70 -6.57 6.56
CA LEU A 158 -3.79 -7.72 6.58
C LEU A 158 -3.72 -8.30 5.16
N TYR A 159 -2.53 -8.29 4.54
CA TYR A 159 -2.31 -8.87 3.22
C TYR A 159 -0.90 -9.43 3.11
N TRP A 160 -0.67 -10.35 2.15
CA TRP A 160 0.67 -10.77 1.76
C TRP A 160 1.06 -10.28 0.38
N ASP A 161 0.12 -10.33 -0.56
CA ASP A 161 0.33 -9.88 -1.92
C ASP A 161 -0.93 -9.20 -2.47
N ASN A 162 -0.76 -8.54 -3.61
CA ASN A 162 -1.79 -7.86 -4.38
C ASN A 162 -1.25 -7.75 -5.83
N HIS A 163 -1.91 -6.96 -6.67
CA HIS A 163 -1.49 -6.78 -8.06
C HIS A 163 -0.10 -6.14 -8.28
N ASP A 164 0.45 -5.46 -7.28
CA ASP A 164 1.77 -4.79 -7.33
C ASP A 164 2.86 -5.60 -6.61
N GLN A 165 2.52 -6.77 -6.05
CA GLN A 165 3.45 -7.58 -5.26
C GLN A 165 3.69 -8.95 -5.90
N PRO A 166 4.90 -9.50 -5.77
CA PRO A 166 5.17 -10.89 -6.14
C PRO A 166 4.37 -11.85 -5.25
N ARG A 167 4.21 -13.10 -5.69
CA ARG A 167 3.42 -14.11 -4.97
C ARG A 167 4.02 -14.42 -3.61
N ALA A 168 3.18 -14.40 -2.58
CA ALA A 168 3.56 -14.57 -1.18
C ALA A 168 4.36 -15.85 -0.92
N VAL A 169 3.94 -16.98 -1.51
CA VAL A 169 4.61 -18.28 -1.31
C VAL A 169 6.02 -18.31 -1.91
N SER A 170 6.26 -17.62 -3.02
CA SER A 170 7.57 -17.49 -3.63
C SER A 170 8.46 -16.54 -2.82
N ARG A 171 7.89 -15.45 -2.30
CA ARG A 171 8.65 -14.43 -1.56
C ARG A 171 8.99 -14.85 -0.13
N PHE A 172 7.98 -15.13 0.70
CA PHE A 172 8.12 -15.39 2.13
C PHE A 172 8.12 -16.87 2.49
N GLY A 173 7.68 -17.71 1.56
CA GLY A 173 7.60 -19.16 1.73
C GLY A 173 8.69 -19.92 0.99
N ASP A 174 8.28 -21.09 0.52
CA ASP A 174 9.06 -22.00 -0.30
C ASP A 174 8.12 -22.58 -1.35
N ASP A 175 8.29 -22.17 -2.60
CA ASP A 175 7.45 -22.53 -3.73
C ASP A 175 7.91 -23.80 -4.46
N ARG A 176 8.99 -24.44 -4.00
CA ARG A 176 9.41 -25.74 -4.52
C ARG A 176 8.29 -26.76 -4.34
N PRO A 177 8.09 -27.71 -5.28
CA PRO A 177 6.97 -28.65 -5.25
C PRO A 177 6.80 -29.41 -3.92
N ALA A 178 7.91 -29.70 -3.23
CA ALA A 178 7.90 -30.41 -1.95
C ALA A 178 7.30 -29.59 -0.78
N PHE A 179 7.32 -28.26 -0.85
CA PHE A 179 6.97 -27.38 0.28
C PHE A 179 5.85 -26.39 -0.03
N ARG A 180 5.57 -26.05 -1.30
CA ARG A 180 4.60 -25.04 -1.72
C ARG A 180 3.28 -25.07 -0.97
N VAL A 181 2.65 -26.24 -0.86
CA VAL A 181 1.35 -26.36 -0.17
C VAL A 181 1.47 -26.10 1.33
N ARG A 182 2.55 -26.56 1.96
CA ARG A 182 2.76 -26.39 3.40
C ARG A 182 3.15 -24.96 3.74
N SER A 183 4.01 -24.34 2.94
CA SER A 183 4.45 -22.96 3.11
C SER A 183 3.29 -21.97 2.87
N ALA A 184 2.49 -22.16 1.81
CA ALA A 184 1.29 -21.34 1.57
C ALA A 184 0.29 -21.41 2.74
N LYS A 185 0.01 -22.61 3.26
CA LYS A 185 -0.87 -22.78 4.44
C LYS A 185 -0.30 -22.13 5.70
N MET A 186 1.02 -22.14 5.89
CA MET A 186 1.68 -21.48 7.01
C MET A 186 1.54 -19.95 6.91
N LEU A 187 1.71 -19.38 5.72
CA LEU A 187 1.51 -17.95 5.48
C LEU A 187 0.05 -17.54 5.72
N ALA A 188 -0.91 -18.32 5.22
CA ALA A 188 -2.33 -18.08 5.48
C ALA A 188 -2.65 -18.16 6.98
N ALA A 189 -2.19 -19.19 7.68
CA ALA A 189 -2.40 -19.32 9.13
C ALA A 189 -1.78 -18.16 9.91
N THR A 190 -0.64 -17.63 9.45
CA THR A 190 0.04 -16.49 10.10
C THR A 190 -0.79 -15.22 9.95
N LEU A 191 -1.25 -14.90 8.74
CA LEU A 191 -1.97 -13.66 8.45
C LEU A 191 -3.39 -13.67 8.99
N HIS A 192 -4.14 -14.74 8.77
CA HIS A 192 -5.56 -14.83 9.14
C HIS A 192 -5.81 -14.98 10.65
N MET A 193 -4.75 -15.18 11.45
CA MET A 193 -4.83 -15.23 12.91
C MET A 193 -4.36 -13.92 13.58
N MET A 194 -4.09 -12.88 12.78
CA MET A 194 -3.82 -11.52 13.27
C MET A 194 -5.11 -10.71 13.39
N GLU A 195 -5.08 -9.62 14.17
CA GLU A 195 -6.19 -8.68 14.32
C GLU A 195 -6.23 -7.70 13.14
N GLY A 196 -7.33 -7.71 12.40
CA GLY A 196 -7.55 -6.83 11.25
C GLY A 196 -8.44 -7.47 10.19
N THR A 197 -8.54 -6.81 9.03
CA THR A 197 -9.28 -7.32 7.86
C THR A 197 -8.31 -8.05 6.91
N PRO A 198 -8.42 -9.37 6.72
CA PRO A 198 -7.61 -10.11 5.76
C PRO A 198 -8.06 -9.86 4.32
N TYR A 199 -7.09 -9.61 3.45
CA TYR A 199 -7.24 -9.53 2.01
C TYR A 199 -6.54 -10.74 1.38
N ILE A 200 -7.26 -11.43 0.48
CA ILE A 200 -6.73 -12.54 -0.30
C ILE A 200 -6.66 -12.09 -1.75
N TYR A 201 -5.49 -12.15 -2.37
CA TYR A 201 -5.35 -11.82 -3.79
C TYR A 201 -5.66 -13.02 -4.68
N GLN A 202 -6.24 -12.80 -5.86
CA GLN A 202 -6.63 -13.88 -6.77
C GLN A 202 -5.46 -14.83 -7.11
N GLY A 203 -5.60 -16.11 -6.74
CA GLY A 203 -4.58 -17.13 -6.90
C GLY A 203 -3.74 -17.41 -5.66
N GLU A 204 -3.79 -16.56 -4.63
CA GLU A 204 -3.17 -16.81 -3.32
C GLU A 204 -3.79 -18.06 -2.68
N GLU A 205 -5.11 -18.23 -2.79
CA GLU A 205 -5.87 -19.39 -2.30
C GLU A 205 -5.48 -20.70 -3.00
N LEU A 206 -4.90 -20.61 -4.20
CA LEU A 206 -4.39 -21.74 -4.98
C LEU A 206 -2.88 -21.97 -4.74
N GLY A 207 -2.23 -21.07 -4.00
CA GLY A 207 -0.79 -21.03 -3.83
C GLY A 207 -0.07 -20.79 -5.16
N MET A 208 -0.59 -19.91 -6.02
CA MET A 208 0.09 -19.48 -7.25
C MET A 208 1.49 -18.95 -6.91
N THR A 209 2.44 -19.19 -7.81
CA THR A 209 3.85 -18.86 -7.63
C THR A 209 4.27 -17.78 -8.60
N ASN A 210 5.43 -17.19 -8.36
CA ASN A 210 6.11 -16.40 -9.38
C ASN A 210 6.32 -17.26 -10.64
N PHE A 211 6.40 -16.57 -11.78
CA PHE A 211 6.71 -17.18 -13.05
C PHE A 211 8.03 -16.59 -13.57
N ASP A 212 8.90 -17.46 -14.09
CA ASP A 212 10.21 -17.09 -14.61
C ASP A 212 10.13 -17.00 -16.14
N PHE A 213 9.85 -15.80 -16.65
CA PHE A 213 9.88 -15.56 -18.10
C PHE A 213 11.33 -15.46 -18.58
N SER A 214 11.64 -16.13 -19.69
CA SER A 214 13.00 -16.11 -20.26
C SER A 214 13.33 -14.84 -21.06
N SER A 215 12.36 -13.97 -21.32
CA SER A 215 12.54 -12.75 -22.10
C SER A 215 11.84 -11.56 -21.48
N ILE A 216 12.51 -10.40 -21.47
CA ILE A 216 11.89 -9.12 -21.07
C ILE A 216 10.65 -8.79 -21.92
N HIS A 217 10.59 -9.30 -23.16
CA HIS A 217 9.47 -9.09 -24.06
C HIS A 217 8.20 -9.87 -23.68
N ASP A 218 8.26 -10.77 -22.70
CA ASP A 218 7.08 -11.46 -22.16
C ASP A 218 6.45 -10.70 -20.98
N TYR A 219 7.18 -9.75 -20.38
CA TYR A 219 6.63 -8.82 -19.41
C TYR A 219 5.76 -7.76 -20.09
N ARG A 220 4.78 -7.24 -19.35
CA ARG A 220 3.77 -6.28 -19.86
C ARG A 220 3.71 -4.99 -19.05
N ASP A 221 4.21 -5.05 -17.83
CA ASP A 221 4.17 -3.94 -16.90
C ASP A 221 5.17 -2.84 -17.30
N LEU A 222 4.70 -1.59 -17.31
CA LEU A 222 5.52 -0.44 -17.68
C LEU A 222 6.62 -0.17 -16.67
N ASP A 223 6.36 -0.42 -15.38
CA ASP A 223 7.34 -0.21 -14.32
C ASP A 223 8.53 -1.18 -14.49
N THR A 224 8.24 -2.46 -14.76
CA THR A 224 9.25 -3.47 -15.15
C THR A 224 10.02 -3.09 -16.42
N LEU A 225 9.33 -2.67 -17.48
CA LEU A 225 10.00 -2.33 -18.76
C LEU A 225 10.88 -1.08 -18.63
N ASN A 226 10.42 -0.07 -17.90
CA ASN A 226 11.21 1.14 -17.65
C ASN A 226 12.43 0.83 -16.78
N ALA A 227 12.25 0.08 -15.69
CA ALA A 227 13.37 -0.33 -14.85
C ALA A 227 14.41 -1.15 -15.62
N TRP A 228 13.97 -2.04 -16.53
CA TRP A 228 14.90 -2.75 -17.41
C TRP A 228 15.72 -1.79 -18.28
N HIS A 229 15.08 -0.76 -18.87
CA HIS A 229 15.78 0.24 -19.67
C HIS A 229 16.77 1.11 -18.87
N GLU A 230 16.51 1.33 -17.58
CA GLU A 230 17.32 2.18 -16.71
C GLU A 230 18.46 1.43 -16.01
N LEU A 231 18.26 0.15 -15.70
CA LEU A 231 19.15 -0.64 -14.84
C LEU A 231 20.02 -1.67 -15.59
N VAL A 232 19.71 -1.99 -16.85
CA VAL A 232 20.39 -3.05 -17.64
C VAL A 232 20.96 -2.51 -18.95
#